data_AF-A0A235HFA7-F1
#
_entry.id   AF-A0A235HFA7-F1
#
_cell.length_a   1.000
_cell.length_b   1.000
_cell.length_c   1.000
_cell.angle_alpha   90.00
_cell.angle_beta   90.00
_cell.angle_gamma   90.00
#
_symmetry.space_group_name_H-M   'P 1'
#
loop_
_entity.id
_entity.type
_entity.pdbx_description
1 polymer ?
#
loop_
_entity_poly.entity_id
_entity_poly.type
_entity_poly.pdbx_seq_one_letter_code
_entity_poly.pdbx_strand_id
1 'polypeptide(L)'
;MVVSSQRLLEGVDVSARPWFRAGTQAPFAGDLHEALLLAQKLPPAPNGEPLRFVDIAMPLTRKDGMPLGVLGAHLSWAWANEVAESVLHRGSDDKPGLDAFVLSREGVVLMGPKDLQGQKLDLASVRAGVQGVTKTVQEIWPDGKSYFTAVAPTRGEGEYRGLGWVVLVRHDADAALADVSALQHRILFASLVMAVLALVAGWVWAGRLSRPLRVLAEAAQRLSQGDLATPVPPTRAFAEATSLSTSLVQLSMALDLTLAARQPPAAPAAPASAEPVSASREPAAP
;
A
#
# COMPACT_ATOMS: atom_id res chain seq x y z
N MET A 1 29.30 23.20 -53.28
CA MET A 1 28.38 24.34 -53.08
C MET A 1 27.23 23.86 -52.23
N VAL A 2 26.91 24.54 -51.13
CA VAL A 2 25.75 24.21 -50.30
C VAL A 2 24.52 24.89 -50.88
N VAL A 3 23.43 24.14 -51.01
CA VAL A 3 22.09 24.67 -51.30
C VAL A 3 21.26 24.40 -50.05
N SER A 4 20.51 25.39 -49.58
CA SER A 4 19.78 25.29 -48.31
C SER A 4 18.38 25.89 -48.45
N SER A 5 17.44 25.35 -47.67
CA SER A 5 16.12 25.97 -47.53
C SER A 5 16.27 27.43 -47.08
N GLN A 6 15.50 28.32 -47.68
CA GLN A 6 15.53 29.77 -47.41
C GLN A 6 16.91 30.42 -47.60
N ARG A 7 17.84 29.75 -48.29
CA ARG A 7 19.20 30.23 -48.59
C ARG A 7 20.07 30.53 -47.35
N LEU A 8 19.71 30.02 -46.17
CA LEU A 8 20.34 30.38 -44.89
C LEU A 8 21.84 30.03 -44.81
N LEU A 9 22.24 28.93 -45.44
CA LEU A 9 23.62 28.43 -45.46
C LEU A 9 24.18 28.33 -46.87
N GLU A 10 23.56 29.00 -47.85
CA GLU A 10 24.08 29.03 -49.22
C GLU A 10 25.44 29.71 -49.28
N GLY A 11 26.37 29.10 -50.02
CA GLY A 11 27.74 29.60 -50.17
C GLY A 11 28.64 29.41 -48.94
N VAL A 12 28.12 28.91 -47.81
CA VAL A 12 28.92 28.62 -46.61
C VAL A 12 29.67 27.30 -46.78
N ASP A 13 30.94 27.26 -46.37
CA ASP A 13 31.70 26.01 -46.29
C ASP A 13 31.28 25.20 -45.05
N VAL A 14 30.73 24.02 -45.29
CA VAL A 14 30.30 23.06 -44.25
C VAL A 14 31.15 21.78 -44.23
N SER A 15 32.24 21.72 -45.01
CA SER A 15 33.10 20.54 -45.14
C SER A 15 33.72 20.07 -43.81
N ALA A 16 33.90 20.99 -42.86
CA ALA A 16 34.40 20.69 -41.53
C ALA A 16 33.31 20.22 -40.54
N ARG A 17 32.02 20.30 -40.90
CA ARG A 17 30.92 20.00 -39.98
C ARG A 17 30.79 18.49 -39.77
N PRO A 18 30.56 18.01 -38.53
CA PRO A 18 30.43 16.59 -38.23
C PRO A 18 29.36 15.89 -39.07
N TRP A 19 28.18 16.50 -39.19
CA TRP A 19 27.07 15.96 -39.98
C TRP A 19 27.43 15.80 -41.46
N PHE A 20 28.19 16.74 -42.03
CA PHE A 20 28.59 16.67 -43.44
C PHE A 20 29.60 15.55 -43.65
N ARG A 21 30.66 15.51 -42.82
CA ARG A 21 31.69 14.46 -42.91
C ARG A 21 31.10 13.08 -42.72
N ALA A 22 30.28 12.86 -41.70
CA ALA A 22 29.64 11.57 -41.46
C ALA A 22 28.63 11.23 -42.56
N GLY A 23 27.83 12.21 -42.99
CA GLY A 23 26.84 12.07 -44.06
C GLY A 23 27.43 11.75 -45.43
N THR A 24 28.72 12.00 -45.68
CA THR A 24 29.37 11.52 -46.92
C THR A 24 29.58 10.01 -46.95
N GLN A 25 29.63 9.36 -45.79
CA GLN A 25 29.98 7.94 -45.66
C GLN A 25 28.73 7.07 -45.52
N ALA A 26 27.77 7.50 -44.71
CA ALA A 26 26.56 6.75 -44.40
C ALA A 26 25.47 7.69 -43.85
N PRO A 27 24.20 7.24 -43.77
CA PRO A 27 23.19 7.93 -42.98
C PRO A 27 23.70 8.19 -41.56
N PHE A 28 23.51 9.43 -41.10
CA PHE A 28 24.01 9.94 -39.83
C PHE A 28 22.92 10.72 -39.11
N ALA A 29 22.83 10.53 -37.79
CA ALA A 29 22.12 11.45 -36.91
C ALA A 29 23.08 11.93 -35.82
N GLY A 30 23.20 13.25 -35.67
CA GLY A 30 23.95 13.90 -34.61
C GLY A 30 23.08 14.14 -33.40
N ASP A 31 23.65 13.95 -32.21
CA ASP A 31 22.97 14.24 -30.94
C ASP A 31 22.69 15.75 -30.79
N LEU A 32 21.91 16.12 -29.78
CA LEU A 32 21.53 17.49 -29.49
C LEU A 32 22.76 18.39 -29.28
N HIS A 33 22.86 19.46 -30.07
CA HIS A 33 23.92 20.46 -29.91
C HIS A 33 23.43 21.86 -30.24
N GLU A 34 24.16 22.87 -29.78
CA GLU A 34 23.91 24.26 -30.17
C GLU A 34 24.19 24.49 -31.66
N ALA A 35 23.38 25.36 -32.27
CA ALA A 35 23.62 25.80 -33.64
C ALA A 35 24.73 26.85 -33.69
N LEU A 36 25.85 26.54 -34.34
CA LEU A 36 26.93 27.52 -34.54
C LEU A 36 26.65 28.49 -35.69
N LEU A 37 26.26 27.97 -36.86
CA LEU A 37 26.02 28.79 -38.07
C LEU A 37 24.57 29.27 -38.15
N LEU A 38 23.62 28.39 -37.84
CA LEU A 38 22.19 28.71 -37.92
C LEU A 38 21.73 29.70 -36.86
N ALA A 39 22.33 29.72 -35.67
CA ALA A 39 21.93 30.66 -34.61
C ALA A 39 22.20 32.12 -34.99
N GLN A 40 23.12 32.37 -35.93
CA GLN A 40 23.38 33.72 -36.45
C GLN A 40 22.38 34.16 -37.52
N LYS A 41 21.56 33.24 -38.04
CA LYS A 41 20.65 33.46 -39.17
C LYS A 41 19.18 33.30 -38.80
N LEU A 42 18.89 32.71 -37.64
CA LEU A 42 17.54 32.46 -37.15
C LEU A 42 17.18 33.43 -36.01
N PRO A 43 15.89 33.76 -35.84
CA PRO A 43 15.41 34.44 -34.65
C PRO A 43 15.77 33.66 -33.38
N PRO A 44 16.07 34.33 -32.25
CA PRO A 44 16.32 33.66 -30.99
C PRO A 44 15.09 32.86 -30.53
N ALA A 45 15.31 31.86 -29.69
CA ALA A 45 14.23 31.09 -29.12
C ALA A 45 13.32 32.00 -28.25
N PRO A 46 11.99 31.80 -28.22
CA PRO A 46 11.06 32.64 -27.45
C PRO A 46 11.37 32.71 -25.95
N ASN A 47 11.97 31.66 -25.40
CA ASN A 47 12.40 31.53 -24.00
C ASN A 47 13.82 32.05 -23.74
N GLY A 48 14.51 32.57 -24.75
CA GLY A 48 15.90 33.07 -24.64
C GLY A 48 16.96 31.97 -24.56
N GLU A 49 16.60 30.69 -24.69
CA GLU A 49 17.57 29.60 -24.69
C GLU A 49 18.37 29.53 -26.00
N PRO A 50 19.59 28.96 -25.98
CA PRO A 50 20.34 28.68 -27.19
C PRO A 50 19.52 27.79 -28.15
N LEU A 51 19.55 28.12 -29.44
CA LEU A 51 18.94 27.26 -30.45
C LEU A 51 19.71 25.96 -30.55
N ARG A 52 19.05 24.86 -30.20
CA ARG A 52 19.60 23.51 -30.25
C ARG A 52 18.95 22.70 -31.37
N PHE A 53 19.76 21.85 -32.00
CA PHE A 53 19.34 21.05 -33.15
C PHE A 53 19.82 19.61 -33.04
N VAL A 54 19.06 18.74 -33.70
CA VAL A 54 19.45 17.39 -34.07
C VAL A 54 19.74 17.42 -35.56
N ASP A 55 20.92 16.95 -35.95
CA ASP A 55 21.36 16.94 -37.34
C ASP A 55 21.08 15.57 -37.96
N ILE A 56 20.42 15.53 -39.12
CA ILE A 56 20.26 14.31 -39.92
C ILE A 56 20.98 14.53 -41.24
N ALA A 57 21.84 13.59 -41.63
CA ALA A 57 22.57 13.68 -42.89
C ALA A 57 22.58 12.33 -43.61
N MET A 58 22.52 12.35 -44.94
CA MET A 58 22.62 11.13 -45.75
C MET A 58 23.38 11.39 -47.05
N PRO A 59 24.16 10.40 -47.53
CA PRO A 59 24.88 10.55 -48.78
C PRO A 59 23.89 10.54 -49.94
N LEU A 60 24.08 11.46 -50.89
CA LEU A 60 23.43 11.42 -52.18
C LEU A 60 24.39 10.74 -53.15
N THR A 61 23.95 9.62 -53.72
CA THR A 61 24.70 8.88 -54.75
C THR A 61 23.95 8.94 -56.08
N ARG A 62 24.69 8.99 -57.18
CA ARG A 62 24.11 8.84 -58.51
C ARG A 62 23.79 7.36 -58.77
N LYS A 63 22.94 7.08 -59.76
CA LYS A 63 22.57 5.72 -60.20
C LYS A 63 23.76 4.81 -60.54
N ASP A 64 24.92 5.39 -60.90
CA ASP A 64 26.17 4.67 -61.18
C ASP A 64 27.01 4.39 -59.92
N GLY A 65 26.53 4.75 -58.73
CA GLY A 65 27.21 4.55 -57.45
C GLY A 65 28.20 5.66 -57.07
N MET A 66 28.41 6.67 -57.92
CA MET A 66 29.33 7.77 -57.59
C MET A 66 28.71 8.75 -56.56
N PRO A 67 29.51 9.29 -55.62
CA PRO A 67 29.03 10.28 -54.66
C PRO A 67 28.68 11.60 -55.37
N LEU A 68 27.46 12.07 -55.14
CA LEU A 68 26.93 13.34 -55.66
C LEU A 68 27.03 14.47 -54.62
N GLY A 69 26.85 14.15 -53.34
CA GLY A 69 26.87 15.12 -52.25
C GLY A 69 26.26 14.56 -50.97
N VAL A 70 25.81 15.46 -50.09
CA VAL A 70 25.15 15.10 -48.82
C VAL A 70 23.85 15.90 -48.71
N LEU A 71 22.76 15.22 -48.38
CA LEU A 71 21.52 15.86 -47.95
C LEU A 71 21.58 16.01 -46.43
N GLY A 72 21.57 17.25 -45.95
CA GLY A 72 21.52 17.57 -44.52
C GLY A 72 20.19 18.21 -44.13
N ALA A 73 19.68 17.86 -42.96
CA ALA A 73 18.51 18.46 -42.34
C ALA A 73 18.81 18.77 -40.87
N HIS A 74 18.38 19.94 -40.42
CA HIS A 74 18.53 20.40 -39.04
C HIS A 74 17.15 20.46 -38.40
N LEU A 75 16.91 19.64 -37.38
CA LEU A 75 15.63 19.57 -36.71
C LEU A 75 15.68 20.36 -35.40
N SER A 76 14.74 21.31 -35.25
CA SER A 76 14.62 22.12 -34.04
C SER A 76 14.30 21.25 -32.83
N TRP A 77 15.12 21.36 -31.78
CA TRP A 77 14.85 20.68 -30.51
C TRP A 77 13.62 21.24 -29.81
N ALA A 78 13.37 22.55 -29.91
CA ALA A 78 12.21 23.17 -29.29
C ALA A 78 10.90 22.56 -29.81
N TRP A 79 10.81 22.33 -31.13
CA TRP A 79 9.67 21.64 -31.74
C TRP A 79 9.60 20.16 -31.36
N ALA A 80 10.74 19.45 -31.39
CA ALA A 80 10.78 18.04 -31.01
C ALA A 80 10.33 17.83 -29.55
N ASN A 81 10.73 18.73 -28.65
CA ASN A 81 10.31 18.75 -27.25
C ASN A 81 8.79 18.96 -27.11
N GLU A 82 8.21 19.91 -27.84
CA GLU A 82 6.77 20.17 -27.84
C GLU A 82 5.97 18.93 -28.31
N VAL A 83 6.43 18.27 -29.37
CA VAL A 83 5.81 17.03 -29.87
C VAL A 83 5.93 15.92 -28.82
N ALA A 84 7.12 15.71 -28.25
CA ALA A 84 7.32 14.70 -27.23
C ALA A 84 6.44 14.97 -25.98
N GLU A 85 6.38 16.21 -25.51
CA GLU A 85 5.51 16.63 -24.42
C GLU A 85 4.05 16.31 -24.73
N SER A 86 3.56 16.60 -25.94
CA SER A 86 2.17 16.30 -26.32
C SER A 86 1.82 14.81 -26.31
N VAL A 87 2.80 13.93 -26.56
CA VAL A 87 2.62 12.48 -26.53
C VAL A 87 2.63 11.98 -25.09
N LEU A 88 3.52 12.53 -24.26
CA LEU A 88 3.70 12.14 -22.86
C LEU A 88 2.57 12.69 -21.95
N HIS A 89 2.07 13.90 -22.23
CA HIS A 89 0.94 14.53 -21.52
C HIS A 89 -0.38 13.81 -21.75
N ARG A 90 -0.60 13.23 -22.94
CA ARG A 90 -1.79 12.40 -23.21
C ARG A 90 -1.99 11.22 -22.24
N GLY A 91 -0.93 10.78 -21.55
CA GLY A 91 -1.01 9.75 -20.50
C GLY A 91 -0.88 10.27 -19.06
N SER A 92 -0.57 11.55 -18.86
CA SER A 92 -0.24 12.15 -17.56
C SER A 92 -1.17 13.27 -17.09
N ASP A 93 -2.02 13.83 -17.96
CA ASP A 93 -2.98 14.89 -17.59
C ASP A 93 -3.92 14.48 -16.42
N ASP A 94 -4.10 13.18 -16.20
CA ASP A 94 -4.94 12.61 -15.14
C ASP A 94 -4.14 12.09 -13.93
N LYS A 95 -2.80 12.23 -13.92
CA LYS A 95 -1.91 11.66 -12.89
C LYS A 95 -0.92 12.71 -12.36
N PRO A 96 -1.29 13.44 -11.29
CA PRO A 96 -0.36 14.34 -10.63
C PRO A 96 0.91 13.62 -10.15
N GLY A 97 2.05 14.28 -10.31
CA GLY A 97 3.37 13.79 -9.91
C GLY A 97 4.07 12.87 -10.92
N LEU A 98 3.56 12.77 -12.15
CA LEU A 98 4.24 12.05 -13.25
C LEU A 98 5.11 13.02 -14.06
N ASP A 99 6.42 12.84 -14.04
CA ASP A 99 7.34 13.57 -14.91
C ASP A 99 7.96 12.62 -15.93
N ALA A 100 8.12 13.09 -17.17
CA ALA A 100 8.78 12.37 -18.23
C ALA A 100 10.08 13.06 -18.66
N PHE A 101 11.06 12.24 -19.04
CA PHE A 101 12.43 12.65 -19.34
C PHE A 101 12.91 11.99 -20.62
N VAL A 102 13.73 12.72 -21.39
CA VAL A 102 14.58 12.15 -22.43
C VAL A 102 16.02 12.47 -22.06
N LEU A 103 16.85 11.44 -21.99
CA LEU A 103 18.26 11.53 -21.62
C LEU A 103 19.15 11.20 -22.83
N SER A 104 20.29 11.86 -22.92
CA SER A 104 21.35 11.49 -23.86
C SER A 104 21.94 10.13 -23.50
N ARG A 105 22.74 9.56 -24.41
CA ARG A 105 23.48 8.32 -24.16
C ARG A 105 24.45 8.43 -22.98
N GLU A 106 24.85 9.64 -22.61
CA GLU A 106 25.75 9.93 -21.50
C GLU A 106 25.00 10.20 -20.17
N GLY A 107 23.66 10.10 -20.17
CA GLY A 107 22.81 10.32 -19.01
C GLY A 107 22.50 11.81 -18.73
N VAL A 108 22.70 12.68 -19.70
CA VAL A 108 22.37 14.11 -19.59
C VAL A 108 20.89 14.35 -19.92
N VAL A 109 20.19 15.13 -19.10
CA VAL A 109 18.78 15.46 -19.34
C VAL A 109 18.65 16.39 -20.54
N LEU A 110 18.05 15.89 -21.62
CA LEU A 110 17.74 16.66 -22.83
C LEU A 110 16.36 17.31 -22.72
N MET A 111 15.40 16.55 -22.19
CA MET A 111 14.01 16.96 -21.93
C MET A 111 13.59 16.50 -20.53
N GLY A 112 12.80 17.33 -19.86
CA GLY A 112 12.26 17.09 -18.52
C GLY A 112 11.99 18.40 -17.78
N PRO A 113 11.70 18.34 -16.47
CA PRO A 113 11.59 19.52 -15.60
C PRO A 113 12.77 20.48 -15.80
N LYS A 114 12.46 21.77 -15.93
CA LYS A 114 13.43 22.81 -16.35
C LYS A 114 14.66 22.91 -15.45
N ASP A 115 14.47 22.66 -14.17
CA ASP A 115 15.52 22.65 -13.15
C ASP A 115 16.56 21.54 -13.38
N LEU A 116 16.18 20.44 -14.03
CA LEU A 116 17.04 19.29 -14.28
C LEU A 116 17.64 19.25 -15.69
N GLN A 117 17.16 20.08 -16.62
CA GLN A 117 17.68 20.09 -18.00
C GLN A 117 19.18 20.42 -18.05
N GLY A 118 19.93 19.67 -18.86
CA GLY A 118 21.39 19.78 -18.98
C GLY A 118 22.18 19.13 -17.84
N GLN A 119 21.52 18.68 -16.77
CA GLN A 119 22.20 17.96 -15.69
C GLN A 119 22.44 16.50 -16.07
N LYS A 120 23.53 15.93 -15.56
CA LYS A 120 23.80 14.49 -15.67
C LYS A 120 23.20 13.77 -14.48
N LEU A 121 22.29 12.84 -14.73
CA LEU A 121 21.69 12.01 -13.70
C LEU A 121 22.50 10.72 -13.52
N ASP A 122 22.92 10.43 -12.29
CA ASP A 122 23.59 9.17 -11.95
C ASP A 122 22.68 8.29 -11.09
N LEU A 123 21.65 7.74 -11.74
CA LEU A 123 20.64 6.88 -11.11
C LEU A 123 20.81 5.43 -11.57
N ALA A 124 20.31 4.48 -10.77
CA ALA A 124 20.39 3.06 -11.12
C ALA A 124 19.53 2.74 -12.34
N SER A 125 18.39 3.42 -12.49
CA SER A 125 17.56 3.37 -13.70
C SER A 125 18.33 3.91 -14.92
N VAL A 126 18.95 5.08 -14.80
CA VAL A 126 19.67 5.73 -15.91
C VAL A 126 20.81 4.84 -16.41
N ARG A 127 21.61 4.26 -15.50
CA ARG A 127 22.67 3.32 -15.88
C ARG A 127 22.12 2.09 -16.60
N ALA A 128 20.98 1.55 -16.16
CA ALA A 128 20.32 0.43 -16.83
C ALA A 128 19.83 0.82 -18.24
N GLY A 129 19.19 1.98 -18.38
CA GLY A 129 18.68 2.47 -19.66
C GLY A 129 19.80 2.73 -20.67
N VAL A 130 20.91 3.35 -20.26
CA VAL A 130 22.09 3.58 -21.11
C VAL A 130 22.72 2.26 -21.56
N GLN A 131 22.66 1.22 -20.74
CA GLN A 131 23.09 -0.15 -21.09
C GLN A 131 22.09 -0.90 -21.98
N GLY A 132 21.00 -0.26 -22.40
CA GLY A 132 19.98 -0.89 -23.25
C GLY A 132 18.99 -1.75 -22.47
N VAL A 133 18.88 -1.61 -21.15
CA VAL A 133 18.00 -2.40 -20.29
C VAL A 133 16.77 -1.59 -19.90
N THR A 134 15.59 -2.12 -20.23
CA THR A 134 14.31 -1.62 -19.71
C THR A 134 14.16 -2.08 -18.25
N LYS A 135 13.88 -1.15 -17.34
CA LYS A 135 13.75 -1.46 -15.90
C LYS A 135 12.72 -0.55 -15.25
N THR A 136 12.08 -1.04 -14.20
CA THR A 136 11.32 -0.20 -13.26
C THR A 136 11.90 -0.39 -11.87
N VAL A 137 12.16 0.69 -11.15
CA VAL A 137 12.78 0.66 -9.82
C VAL A 137 12.25 1.82 -8.97
N GLN A 138 12.11 1.59 -7.67
CA GLN A 138 11.93 2.67 -6.70
C GLN A 138 13.32 3.16 -6.26
N GLU A 139 13.62 4.44 -6.46
CA GLU A 139 14.92 5.01 -6.10
C GLU A 139 14.80 6.43 -5.56
N ILE A 140 15.85 6.90 -4.87
CA ILE A 140 15.93 8.25 -4.32
C ILE A 140 16.58 9.15 -5.37
N TRP A 141 15.92 10.26 -5.67
CA TRP A 141 16.39 11.24 -6.65
C TRP A 141 17.27 12.32 -6.01
N PRO A 142 17.96 13.17 -6.80
CA PRO A 142 18.81 14.25 -6.27
C PRO A 142 18.09 15.25 -5.36
N ASP A 143 16.77 15.32 -5.43
CA ASP A 143 15.90 16.11 -4.55
C ASP A 143 15.63 15.46 -3.18
N GLY A 144 16.14 14.25 -2.95
CA GLY A 144 15.97 13.47 -1.72
C GLY A 144 14.65 12.74 -1.60
N LYS A 145 13.76 12.81 -2.61
CA LYS A 145 12.46 12.13 -2.60
C LYS A 145 12.54 10.76 -3.27
N SER A 146 11.63 9.86 -2.88
CA SER A 146 11.52 8.53 -3.46
C SER A 146 10.52 8.52 -4.62
N TYR A 147 10.95 7.99 -5.76
CA TYR A 147 10.13 7.90 -6.96
C TYR A 147 10.12 6.49 -7.52
N PHE A 148 8.97 6.05 -8.04
CA PHE A 148 8.91 4.93 -8.96
C PHE A 148 9.37 5.39 -10.33
N THR A 149 10.51 4.86 -10.78
CA THR A 149 11.19 5.27 -12.00
C THR A 149 11.19 4.12 -12.99
N ALA A 150 10.55 4.33 -14.14
CA ALA A 150 10.57 3.43 -15.29
C ALA A 150 11.51 3.99 -16.35
N VAL A 151 12.37 3.13 -16.90
CA VAL A 151 13.36 3.50 -17.91
C VAL A 151 13.28 2.57 -19.10
N ALA A 152 13.38 3.14 -20.30
CA ALA A 152 13.41 2.40 -21.56
C ALA A 152 14.41 3.05 -22.55
N PRO A 153 15.38 2.28 -23.08
CA PRO A 153 16.22 2.78 -24.17
C PRO A 153 15.40 3.00 -25.44
N THR A 154 15.70 4.07 -26.16
CA THR A 154 15.16 4.25 -27.52
C THR A 154 15.77 3.23 -28.46
N ARG A 155 15.00 2.82 -29.47
CA ARG A 155 15.44 1.93 -30.55
C ARG A 155 15.36 2.69 -31.85
N GLY A 156 16.40 2.57 -32.67
CA GLY A 156 16.33 3.02 -34.06
C GLY A 156 15.54 2.04 -34.93
N GLU A 157 15.28 2.44 -36.17
CA GLU A 157 14.46 1.70 -37.13
C GLU A 157 15.24 1.43 -38.42
N GLY A 158 15.22 0.19 -38.91
CA GLY A 158 15.96 -0.21 -40.11
C GLY A 158 17.47 -0.04 -39.96
N GLU A 159 18.10 0.65 -40.92
CA GLU A 159 19.55 0.94 -40.92
C GLU A 159 19.94 2.01 -39.88
N TYR A 160 18.98 2.74 -39.33
CA TYR A 160 19.23 3.76 -38.32
C TYR A 160 19.29 3.12 -36.93
N ARG A 161 20.45 3.21 -36.25
CA ARG A 161 20.65 2.60 -34.92
C ARG A 161 20.08 3.41 -33.75
N GLY A 162 19.61 4.65 -33.99
CA GLY A 162 19.18 5.56 -32.93
C GLY A 162 20.32 6.36 -32.31
N LEU A 163 19.99 7.44 -31.59
CA LEU A 163 20.97 8.28 -30.88
C LEU A 163 21.48 7.66 -29.57
N GLY A 164 20.92 6.51 -29.16
CA GLY A 164 21.18 5.92 -27.85
C GLY A 164 20.52 6.68 -26.70
N TRP A 165 19.50 7.49 -27.01
CA TRP A 165 18.71 8.18 -26.00
C TRP A 165 17.92 7.20 -25.14
N VAL A 166 17.59 7.65 -23.95
CA VAL A 166 16.82 6.88 -22.98
C VAL A 166 15.61 7.70 -22.58
N VAL A 167 14.43 7.08 -22.64
CA VAL A 167 13.20 7.66 -22.12
C VAL A 167 13.02 7.17 -20.69
N LEU A 168 12.72 8.10 -19.79
CA LEU A 168 12.49 7.80 -18.39
C LEU A 168 11.20 8.48 -17.94
N VAL A 169 10.44 7.80 -17.10
CA VAL A 169 9.24 8.35 -16.45
C VAL A 169 9.37 8.11 -14.96
N ARG A 170 9.14 9.15 -14.15
CA ARG A 170 9.12 9.04 -12.68
C ARG A 170 7.73 9.39 -12.16
N HIS A 171 7.27 8.66 -11.16
CA HIS A 171 6.06 8.96 -10.40
C HIS A 171 6.38 9.06 -8.91
N ASP A 172 5.90 10.11 -8.25
CA ASP A 172 6.06 10.28 -6.81
C ASP A 172 5.49 9.07 -6.05
N ALA A 173 6.32 8.44 -5.21
CA ALA A 173 5.96 7.20 -4.53
C ALA A 173 4.83 7.40 -3.51
N ASP A 174 4.80 8.56 -2.83
CA ASP A 174 3.76 8.88 -1.86
C ASP A 174 2.44 9.16 -2.58
N ALA A 175 2.48 9.89 -3.69
CA ALA A 175 1.30 10.13 -4.52
C ALA A 175 0.74 8.83 -5.13
N ALA A 176 1.62 7.95 -5.63
CA ALA A 176 1.23 6.67 -6.22
C ALA A 176 0.58 5.71 -5.20
N LEU A 177 0.98 5.80 -3.92
CA LEU A 177 0.50 4.92 -2.85
C LEU A 177 -0.54 5.58 -1.94
N ALA A 178 -0.90 6.84 -2.17
CA ALA A 178 -1.81 7.60 -1.31
C ALA A 178 -3.15 6.87 -1.09
N ASP A 179 -3.76 6.37 -2.18
CA ASP A 179 -5.02 5.64 -2.12
C ASP A 179 -4.89 4.30 -1.36
N VAL A 180 -3.75 3.62 -1.54
CA VAL A 180 -3.45 2.36 -0.87
C VAL A 180 -3.28 2.60 0.63
N SER A 181 -2.55 3.65 1.01
CA SER A 181 -2.36 4.05 2.40
C SER A 181 -3.69 4.41 3.06
N ALA A 182 -4.54 5.18 2.38
CA ALA A 182 -5.87 5.53 2.91
C ALA A 182 -6.74 4.29 3.15
N LEU A 183 -6.70 3.31 2.25
CA LEU A 183 -7.42 2.04 2.41
C LEU A 183 -6.86 1.22 3.58
N GLN A 184 -5.53 1.12 3.72
CA GLN A 184 -4.89 0.44 4.84
C GLN A 184 -5.33 1.03 6.18
N HIS A 185 -5.34 2.35 6.31
CA HIS A 185 -5.80 3.02 7.54
C HIS A 185 -7.27 2.74 7.85
N ARG A 186 -8.14 2.69 6.83
CA ARG A 186 -9.56 2.32 7.01
C ARG A 186 -9.72 0.88 7.48
N ILE A 187 -8.96 -0.05 6.90
CA ILE A 187 -8.97 -1.46 7.29
C ILE A 187 -8.47 -1.63 8.73
N LEU A 188 -7.36 -0.95 9.10
CA LEU A 188 -6.83 -0.95 10.46
C LEU A 188 -7.82 -0.38 11.47
N PHE A 189 -8.50 0.71 11.12
CA PHE A 189 -9.53 1.28 11.99
C PHE A 189 -10.72 0.34 12.16
N ALA A 190 -11.21 -0.27 11.06
CA ALA A 190 -12.29 -1.24 11.12
C ALA A 190 -11.91 -2.49 11.93
N SER A 191 -10.70 -3.00 11.78
CA SER A 191 -10.22 -4.16 12.55
C SER A 191 -10.06 -3.82 14.03
N LEU A 192 -9.60 -2.61 14.36
CA LEU A 192 -9.53 -2.12 15.73
C LEU A 192 -10.93 -2.03 16.37
N VAL A 193 -11.90 -1.47 15.67
CA VAL A 193 -13.30 -1.41 16.14
C VAL A 193 -13.86 -2.82 16.38
N MET A 194 -13.65 -3.73 15.43
CA MET A 194 -14.08 -5.13 15.57
C MET A 194 -13.42 -5.84 16.75
N ALA A 195 -12.11 -5.61 16.98
CA ALA A 195 -11.39 -6.19 18.10
C ALA A 195 -11.93 -5.69 19.45
N VAL A 196 -12.22 -4.39 19.57
CA VAL A 196 -12.84 -3.81 20.76
C VAL A 196 -14.23 -4.39 21.01
N LEU A 197 -15.06 -4.50 19.97
CA LEU A 197 -16.40 -5.11 20.08
C LEU A 197 -16.33 -6.57 20.51
N ALA A 198 -15.41 -7.35 19.95
CA ALA A 198 -15.20 -8.74 20.33
C ALA A 198 -14.73 -8.87 21.79
N LEU A 199 -13.86 -7.97 22.26
CA LEU A 199 -13.39 -7.94 23.65
C LEU A 199 -14.53 -7.60 24.61
N VAL A 200 -15.35 -6.60 24.29
CA VAL A 200 -16.53 -6.23 25.09
C VAL A 200 -17.54 -7.38 25.11
N ALA A 201 -17.82 -7.99 23.95
CA ALA A 201 -18.70 -9.16 23.88
C ALA A 201 -18.13 -10.31 24.72
N GLY A 202 -16.85 -10.64 24.57
CA GLY A 202 -16.18 -11.67 25.36
C GLY A 202 -16.27 -11.41 26.87
N TRP A 203 -16.06 -10.16 27.30
CA TRP A 203 -16.18 -9.77 28.71
C TRP A 203 -17.62 -9.90 29.24
N VAL A 204 -18.61 -9.46 28.46
CA VAL A 204 -20.04 -9.59 28.80
C VAL A 204 -20.44 -11.06 28.91
N TRP A 205 -20.04 -11.89 27.94
CA TRP A 205 -20.35 -13.31 27.92
C TRP A 205 -19.65 -14.06 29.06
N ALA A 206 -18.38 -13.75 29.33
CA ALA A 206 -17.64 -14.31 30.48
C ALA A 206 -18.33 -13.95 31.80
N GLY A 207 -18.79 -12.71 31.97
CA GLY A 207 -19.56 -12.28 33.14
C GLY A 207 -20.91 -12.98 33.25
N ARG A 208 -21.62 -13.17 32.12
CA ARG A 208 -22.93 -13.83 32.08
C ARG A 208 -22.86 -15.32 32.39
N LEU A 209 -21.76 -15.99 32.03
CA LEU A 209 -21.55 -17.41 32.28
C LEU A 209 -20.95 -17.68 33.67
N SER A 210 -19.99 -16.85 34.11
CA SER A 210 -19.30 -17.04 35.39
C SER A 210 -20.19 -16.77 36.60
N ARG A 211 -21.11 -15.78 36.52
CA ARG A 211 -22.02 -15.45 37.63
C ARG A 211 -22.92 -16.61 38.07
N PRO A 212 -23.72 -17.25 37.18
CA PRO A 212 -24.59 -18.35 37.60
C PRO A 212 -23.81 -19.59 38.05
N LEU A 213 -22.66 -19.89 37.42
CA LEU A 213 -21.80 -20.98 37.88
C LEU A 213 -21.25 -20.73 39.29
N ARG A 214 -20.87 -19.49 39.61
CA ARG A 214 -20.41 -19.13 40.95
C ARG A 214 -21.52 -19.25 41.99
N VAL A 215 -22.74 -18.81 41.65
CA VAL A 215 -23.92 -18.95 42.53
C VAL A 215 -24.25 -20.43 42.79
N LEU A 216 -24.17 -21.29 41.76
CA LEU A 216 -24.38 -22.73 41.93
C LEU A 216 -23.27 -23.40 42.73
N ALA A 217 -22.01 -23.02 42.51
CA ALA A 217 -20.87 -23.52 43.27
C ALA A 217 -20.97 -23.13 44.75
N GLU A 218 -21.32 -21.87 45.05
CA GLU A 218 -21.57 -21.37 46.41
C GLU A 218 -22.73 -22.11 47.07
N ALA A 219 -23.83 -22.39 46.35
CA ALA A 219 -24.96 -23.16 46.87
C ALA A 219 -24.59 -24.63 47.18
N ALA A 220 -23.86 -25.30 46.29
CA ALA A 220 -23.37 -26.67 46.51
C ALA A 220 -22.40 -26.76 47.70
N GLN A 221 -21.56 -25.75 47.89
CA GLN A 221 -20.63 -25.67 49.02
C GLN A 221 -21.33 -25.43 50.37
N ARG A 222 -22.46 -24.71 50.38
CA ARG A 222 -23.27 -24.53 51.60
C ARG A 222 -24.04 -25.80 51.98
N LEU A 223 -24.57 -26.50 50.97
CA LEU A 223 -25.19 -27.81 51.14
C LEU A 223 -24.20 -28.85 51.70
N SER A 224 -22.96 -28.86 51.21
CA SER A 224 -21.92 -29.79 51.72
C SER A 224 -21.46 -29.46 53.15
N GLN A 225 -21.66 -28.22 53.60
CA GLN A 225 -21.38 -27.77 54.96
C GLN A 225 -22.58 -27.96 55.92
N GLY A 226 -23.69 -28.55 55.45
CA GLY A 226 -24.83 -28.95 56.28
C GLY A 226 -25.95 -27.93 56.44
N ASP A 227 -25.94 -26.83 55.67
CA ASP A 227 -27.00 -25.82 55.67
C ASP A 227 -28.11 -26.20 54.67
N LEU A 228 -29.10 -26.97 55.13
CA LEU A 228 -30.26 -27.42 54.34
C LEU A 228 -31.47 -26.47 54.40
N ALA A 229 -31.40 -25.41 55.22
CA ALA A 229 -32.56 -24.55 55.50
C ALA A 229 -32.79 -23.43 54.48
N THR A 230 -31.81 -23.16 53.60
CA THR A 230 -31.92 -22.09 52.60
C THR A 230 -32.20 -22.64 51.20
N PRO A 231 -33.28 -22.22 50.53
CA PRO A 231 -33.62 -22.70 49.19
C PRO A 231 -32.55 -22.29 48.16
N VAL A 232 -32.12 -23.24 47.31
CA VAL A 232 -31.25 -22.96 46.17
C VAL A 232 -31.99 -22.03 45.20
N PRO A 233 -31.46 -20.84 44.89
CA PRO A 233 -32.15 -19.90 44.00
C PRO A 233 -32.23 -20.48 42.58
N PRO A 234 -33.40 -20.42 41.91
CA PRO A 234 -33.54 -20.93 40.55
C PRO A 234 -32.77 -20.03 39.57
N THR A 235 -31.62 -20.50 39.09
CA THR A 235 -30.85 -19.78 38.07
C THR A 235 -31.42 -20.05 36.68
N ARG A 236 -32.16 -19.09 36.11
CA ARG A 236 -32.73 -19.14 34.74
C ARG A 236 -31.70 -18.85 33.62
N ALA A 237 -30.41 -19.06 33.86
CA ALA A 237 -29.38 -18.57 32.94
C ALA A 237 -29.19 -19.47 31.70
N PHE A 238 -29.18 -20.80 31.86
CA PHE A 238 -28.99 -21.78 30.79
C PHE A 238 -29.70 -23.10 31.13
N ALA A 239 -30.05 -23.89 30.10
CA ALA A 239 -30.74 -25.17 30.26
C ALA A 239 -29.90 -26.17 31.07
N GLU A 240 -28.58 -26.15 30.88
CA GLU A 240 -27.59 -26.98 31.58
C GLU A 240 -27.46 -26.58 33.05
N ALA A 241 -27.47 -25.27 33.36
CA ALA A 241 -27.47 -24.77 34.74
C ALA A 241 -28.78 -25.15 35.47
N THR A 242 -29.89 -25.14 34.73
CA THR A 242 -31.20 -25.60 35.24
C THR A 242 -31.19 -27.11 35.48
N SER A 243 -30.61 -27.89 34.57
CA SER A 243 -30.45 -29.35 34.70
C SER A 243 -29.59 -29.69 35.92
N LEU A 244 -28.44 -29.03 36.11
CA LEU A 244 -27.57 -29.24 37.26
C LEU A 244 -28.23 -28.84 38.58
N SER A 245 -28.94 -27.70 38.61
CA SER A 245 -29.73 -27.28 39.77
C SER A 245 -30.81 -28.32 40.11
N THR A 246 -31.46 -28.90 39.10
CA THR A 246 -32.51 -29.91 39.29
C THR A 246 -31.93 -31.20 39.84
N SER A 247 -30.78 -31.64 39.32
CA SER A 247 -30.06 -32.82 39.84
C SER A 247 -29.58 -32.62 41.28
N LEU A 248 -29.09 -31.43 41.64
CA LEU A 248 -28.70 -31.08 43.02
C LEU A 248 -29.88 -31.12 43.99
N VAL A 249 -31.03 -30.58 43.59
CA VAL A 249 -32.28 -30.66 44.38
C VAL A 249 -32.70 -32.11 44.58
N GLN A 250 -32.66 -32.92 43.51
CA GLN A 250 -33.00 -34.35 43.59
C GLN A 250 -32.06 -35.12 44.53
N LEU A 251 -30.76 -34.80 44.52
CA LEU A 251 -29.78 -35.41 45.41
C LEU A 251 -29.99 -35.01 46.88
N SER A 252 -30.33 -33.74 47.15
CA SER A 252 -30.68 -33.29 48.51
C SER A 252 -31.92 -33.98 49.05
N MET A 253 -32.97 -34.12 48.22
CA MET A 253 -34.18 -34.86 48.60
C MET A 253 -33.90 -36.34 48.84
N ALA A 254 -33.04 -36.97 48.02
CA ALA A 254 -32.64 -38.36 48.22
C ALA A 254 -31.79 -38.54 49.51
N LEU A 255 -30.95 -37.56 49.84
CA LEU A 255 -30.16 -37.56 51.09
C LEU A 255 -31.06 -37.38 52.32
N ASP A 256 -32.04 -36.48 52.28
CA ASP A 256 -33.04 -36.33 53.34
C ASP A 256 -33.86 -37.61 53.53
N LEU A 257 -34.29 -38.25 52.44
CA LEU A 257 -35.04 -39.50 52.51
C LEU A 257 -34.19 -40.67 53.04
N THR A 258 -32.90 -40.72 52.71
CA THR A 258 -32.00 -41.77 53.22
C THR A 258 -31.57 -41.52 54.66
N LEU A 259 -31.43 -40.26 55.08
CA LEU A 259 -31.24 -39.90 56.50
C LEU A 259 -32.49 -40.22 57.32
N ALA A 260 -33.69 -39.92 56.79
CA ALA A 260 -34.96 -40.28 57.42
C ALA A 260 -35.16 -41.81 57.51
N ALA A 261 -34.70 -42.57 56.50
CA ALA A 261 -34.78 -44.04 56.50
C ALA A 261 -33.72 -44.72 57.40
N ARG A 262 -32.61 -44.04 57.73
CA ARG A 262 -31.56 -44.56 58.64
C ARG A 262 -31.87 -44.35 60.12
N GLN A 263 -32.93 -43.63 60.46
CA GLN A 263 -33.36 -43.47 61.85
C GLN A 263 -34.23 -44.67 62.24
N PRO A 264 -33.75 -45.60 63.10
CA PRO A 264 -34.54 -46.78 63.48
C PRO A 264 -35.77 -46.35 64.28
N PRO A 265 -36.91 -47.07 64.18
CA PRO A 265 -38.07 -46.79 65.02
C PRO A 265 -37.68 -46.97 66.49
N ALA A 266 -37.78 -45.90 67.28
CA ALA A 266 -37.72 -46.00 68.72
C ALA A 266 -38.93 -46.79 69.22
N ALA A 267 -38.69 -48.02 69.69
CA ALA A 267 -39.67 -48.87 70.38
C ALA A 267 -39.24 -48.99 71.87
N PRO A 268 -40.17 -49.30 72.79
CA PRO A 268 -40.71 -48.35 73.77
C PRO A 268 -40.15 -48.55 75.18
N ALA A 269 -40.28 -47.55 76.06
CA ALA A 269 -39.98 -47.69 77.49
C ALA A 269 -41.01 -46.98 78.38
N ALA A 270 -41.82 -47.78 79.06
CA ALA A 270 -42.39 -47.55 80.40
C ALA A 270 -41.82 -48.65 81.32
N PRO A 271 -41.96 -48.65 82.67
CA PRO A 271 -42.57 -47.68 83.60
C PRO A 271 -41.68 -47.37 84.85
N ALA A 272 -42.16 -46.53 85.81
CA ALA A 272 -42.14 -46.78 87.28
C ALA A 272 -42.27 -45.49 88.16
N SER A 273 -43.42 -45.39 88.83
CA SER A 273 -43.66 -45.15 90.28
C SER A 273 -42.67 -44.34 91.14
N ALA A 274 -43.15 -43.27 91.80
CA ALA A 274 -43.46 -43.20 93.25
C ALA A 274 -43.62 -41.75 93.80
N GLU A 275 -44.68 -41.60 94.60
CA GLU A 275 -45.21 -40.52 95.49
C GLU A 275 -44.24 -39.94 96.56
N PRO A 276 -44.65 -39.10 97.58
CA PRO A 276 -45.97 -38.49 97.94
C PRO A 276 -45.91 -37.01 98.42
N VAL A 277 -47.06 -36.39 98.78
CA VAL A 277 -47.40 -35.88 100.15
C VAL A 277 -48.67 -35.00 100.18
N SER A 278 -49.49 -35.32 101.17
CA SER A 278 -50.83 -34.85 101.59
C SER A 278 -51.03 -33.39 102.05
N ALA A 279 -52.29 -32.97 101.88
CA ALA A 279 -53.23 -32.31 102.83
C ALA A 279 -53.24 -30.79 103.09
N SER A 280 -54.40 -30.17 102.84
CA SER A 280 -55.30 -29.51 103.84
C SER A 280 -56.50 -28.84 103.13
N ARG A 281 -57.72 -29.40 103.25
CA ARG A 281 -58.85 -29.00 104.13
C ARG A 281 -59.70 -27.79 103.66
N GLU A 282 -60.91 -28.13 103.18
CA GLU A 282 -62.29 -27.56 103.33
C GLU A 282 -62.58 -26.62 104.54
N PRO A 283 -63.79 -25.99 104.73
CA PRO A 283 -65.16 -26.46 104.35
C PRO A 283 -66.26 -25.41 103.98
N ALA A 284 -67.47 -25.96 103.73
CA ALA A 284 -68.84 -25.46 104.03
C ALA A 284 -69.70 -25.01 102.81
N ALA A 285 -70.68 -25.81 102.32
CA ALA A 285 -72.04 -26.14 102.85
C ALA A 285 -73.09 -25.08 102.43
N PRO A 286 -74.43 -25.35 102.38
CA PRO A 286 -75.23 -26.45 102.96
C PRO A 286 -75.80 -27.50 101.98
#